data_AF-A0A521RT22-F1
#
_entry.id   AF-A0A521RT22-F1
#
_cell.length_a   1.000
_cell.length_b   1.000
_cell.length_c   1.000
_cell.angle_alpha   90.00
_cell.angle_beta   90.00
_cell.angle_gamma   90.00
#
_symmetry.space_group_name_H-M   'P 1'
#
loop_
_entity.id
_entity.type
_entity.pdbx_description
1 polymer ?
#
loop_
_entity_poly.entity_id
_entity_poly.type
_entity_poly.pdbx_seq_one_letter_code
_entity_poly.pdbx_strand_id
1 'polypeptide(L)' 'MGRMDNLRPEIARLIAAKEQRRHELAALSFAEKVRVVVQLQQMVAPILRARGRPVRVWALDNPKPIGRK' A
#
# COMPACT_ATOMS: atom_id res chain seq x y z
N MET A 1 -18.84 -20.08 -24.69
CA MET A 1 -17.53 -20.55 -24.19
C MET A 1 -16.43 -19.52 -24.51
N GLY A 2 -16.49 -18.30 -23.93
CA GLY A 2 -15.55 -17.22 -24.32
C GLY A 2 -15.25 -16.16 -23.24
N ARG A 3 -15.89 -16.24 -22.06
CA ARG A 3 -15.68 -15.29 -20.95
C ARG A 3 -14.58 -15.76 -19.99
N MET A 4 -14.59 -17.06 -19.68
CA MET A 4 -13.58 -17.69 -18.80
C MET A 4 -12.18 -17.68 -19.40
N ASP A 5 -12.08 -17.68 -20.73
CA ASP A 5 -10.79 -17.71 -21.44
C ASP A 5 -10.10 -16.34 -21.45
N ASN A 6 -10.87 -15.26 -21.52
CA ASN A 6 -10.37 -13.88 -21.39
C ASN A 6 -10.09 -13.48 -19.93
N LEU A 7 -10.76 -14.09 -18.95
CA LEU A 7 -10.50 -13.84 -17.53
C LEU A 7 -9.12 -14.35 -17.10
N ARG A 8 -8.64 -15.45 -17.67
CA ARG A 8 -7.33 -16.04 -17.35
C ARG A 8 -6.14 -15.10 -17.62
N PRO A 9 -6.00 -14.47 -18.79
CA PRO A 9 -4.90 -13.52 -19.05
C PRO A 9 -5.04 -12.22 -18.25
N GLU A 10 -6.26 -11.74 -17.98
CA GLU A 10 -6.48 -10.56 -17.15
C GLU A 10 -6.04 -10.80 -15.70
N ILE A 11 -6.41 -11.94 -15.11
CA ILE A 11 -5.98 -12.34 -13.76
C ILE A 11 -4.45 -12.47 -13.71
N ALA A 12 -3.84 -13.11 -14.71
CA ALA A 12 -2.39 -13.24 -14.80
C ALA A 12 -1.69 -11.88 -14.83
N ARG A 13 -2.23 -10.92 -15.60
CA ARG A 13 -1.73 -9.53 -15.65
C ARG A 13 -1.84 -8.85 -14.28
N LEU A 14 -2.95 -9.01 -13.58
CA LEU A 14 -3.14 -8.44 -12.24
C LEU A 14 -2.17 -9.03 -11.21
N ILE A 15 -1.89 -10.34 -11.28
CA ILE A 15 -0.92 -11.00 -10.42
C ILE A 15 0.50 -10.48 -10.72
N ALA A 16 0.87 -10.40 -11.99
CA ALA A 16 2.17 -9.87 -12.41
C ALA A 16 2.37 -8.41 -11.96
N ALA A 17 1.35 -7.56 -12.11
CA ALA A 17 1.39 -6.18 -11.63
C ALA A 17 1.54 -6.09 -10.10
N LYS A 18 0.89 -6.99 -9.35
CA LYS A 18 1.07 -7.08 -7.88
C LYS A 18 2.49 -7.51 -7.51
N GLU A 19 3.06 -8.47 -8.22
CA GLU A 19 4.44 -8.91 -8.01
C GLU A 19 5.45 -7.80 -8.30
N GLN A 20 5.31 -7.12 -9.45
CA GLN A 20 6.14 -5.98 -9.80
C GLN A 20 6.12 -4.90 -8.71
N ARG A 21 4.93 -4.56 -8.21
CA ARG A 21 4.79 -3.62 -7.10
C ARG A 21 5.46 -4.11 -5.81
N ARG A 22 5.45 -5.41 -5.52
CA ARG A 22 6.18 -5.96 -4.34
C ARG A 22 7.68 -5.75 -4.49
N HIS A 23 8.24 -6.00 -5.67
CA HIS A 23 9.66 -5.76 -5.93
C HIS A 23 10.03 -4.28 -5.77
N GLU A 24 9.21 -3.37 -6.30
CA GLU A 24 9.42 -1.92 -6.14
C GLU A 24 9.37 -1.50 -4.66
N LEU A 25 8.40 -2.01 -3.90
CA LEU A 25 8.30 -1.73 -2.47
C LEU A 25 9.46 -2.32 -1.67
N ALA A 26 9.95 -3.50 -2.05
CA ALA A 26 11.11 -4.14 -1.43
C ALA A 26 12.40 -3.34 -1.68
N ALA A 27 12.52 -2.70 -2.85
CA ALA A 27 13.66 -1.87 -3.24
C ALA A 27 13.70 -0.49 -2.54
N LEU A 28 12.61 -0.05 -1.91
CA LEU A 28 12.57 1.22 -1.18
C LEU A 28 13.60 1.27 -0.04
N SER A 29 14.14 2.46 0.20
CA SER A 29 14.99 2.72 1.36
C SER A 29 14.21 2.51 2.66
N PHE A 30 14.93 2.31 3.77
CA PHE A 30 14.32 2.18 5.09
C PHE A 30 13.40 3.37 5.42
N ALA A 31 13.86 4.60 5.16
CA ALA A 31 13.08 5.81 5.42
C ALA A 31 11.77 5.85 4.61
N GLU A 32 11.80 5.41 3.35
CA GLU A 32 10.60 5.34 2.52
C GLU A 32 9.63 4.25 2.99
N LYS A 33 10.15 3.09 3.40
CA LYS A 33 9.33 2.01 4.00
C LYS A 33 8.61 2.49 5.26
N VAL A 34 9.29 3.23 6.13
CA VAL A 34 8.68 3.83 7.32
C VAL A 34 7.57 4.81 6.93
N ARG A 35 7.77 5.66 5.91
CA ARG A 35 6.71 6.55 5.40
C ARG A 35 5.48 5.79 4.90
N VAL A 36 5.67 4.68 4.19
CA VAL A 36 4.56 3.81 3.75
C VAL A 36 3.77 3.32 4.95
N VAL A 37 4.44 2.82 5.99
CA VAL A 37 3.79 2.35 7.22
C VAL A 37 2.99 3.46 7.89
N VAL A 38 3.55 4.66 8.01
CA VAL A 38 2.85 5.82 8.60
C VAL A 38 1.62 6.20 7.78
N GLN A 39 1.70 6.21 6.44
CA GLN A 39 0.55 6.48 5.59
C GLN A 39 -0.57 5.43 5.79
N LEU A 40 -0.21 4.14 5.89
CA LEU A 40 -1.19 3.09 6.19
C LEU A 40 -1.82 3.27 7.58
N GLN A 41 -1.04 3.67 8.58
CA GLN A 41 -1.55 4.01 9.90
C GLN A 41 -2.54 5.19 9.85
N GLN A 42 -2.25 6.23 9.05
CA GLN A 42 -3.16 7.37 8.87
C GLN A 42 -4.49 6.94 8.25
N MET A 43 -4.47 6.04 7.27
CA MET A 43 -5.68 5.54 6.61
C MET A 43 -6.54 4.69 7.55
N VAL A 44 -5.92 3.86 8.39
CA VAL A 44 -6.65 2.94 9.28
C VAL A 44 -7.09 3.61 10.60
N ALA A 45 -6.40 4.66 11.04
CA ALA A 45 -6.67 5.32 12.31
C ALA A 45 -8.12 5.80 12.49
N PRO A 46 -8.80 6.42 11.48
CA PRO A 46 -10.20 6.80 11.59
C PRO A 46 -11.13 5.60 11.86
N ILE A 47 -10.91 4.49 11.17
CA ILE A 47 -11.70 3.25 11.32
C ILE A 47 -11.55 2.69 12.73
N LEU A 48 -10.32 2.66 13.25
CA LEU A 48 -10.05 2.14 14.59
C LEU A 48 -10.58 3.05 15.69
N ARG A 49 -10.50 4.37 15.50
CA ARG A 49 -11.08 5.36 16.43
C ARG A 49 -12.59 5.26 16.49
N ALA A 50 -13.25 5.08 15.34
CA ALA A 50 -14.69 4.85 15.28
C ALA A 50 -15.13 3.59 16.04
N ARG A 51 -14.23 2.61 16.18
CA ARG A 51 -14.42 1.39 16.98
C ARG A 51 -14.04 1.56 18.45
N GLY A 52 -13.84 2.79 18.93
CA GLY A 52 -13.47 3.08 20.31
C GLY A 52 -12.04 2.69 20.70
N ARG A 53 -11.17 2.35 19.73
CA ARG A 53 -9.77 2.02 20.03
C ARG A 53 -8.92 3.31 20.09
N PRO A 54 -8.15 3.53 21.16
CA PRO A 54 -7.21 4.64 21.21
C PRO A 54 -6.04 4.35 20.27
N VAL A 55 -5.96 5.10 19.16
CA VAL A 55 -4.91 4.92 18.15
C VAL A 55 -4.17 6.23 17.90
N ARG A 56 -2.85 6.18 18.08
CA ARG A 56 -1.90 7.23 17.75
C ARG A 56 -1.10 6.83 16.52
N VAL A 57 -1.18 7.66 15.48
CA VAL A 57 -0.35 7.56 14.28
C VAL A 57 1.05 8.07 14.62
N TRP A 58 2.09 7.41 14.11
CA TRP A 58 3.46 7.89 14.28
C TRP A 58 3.68 9.25 13.60
N ALA A 59 4.38 10.15 14.27
CA ALA A 59 4.82 11.40 13.68
C ALA A 59 6.17 11.19 13.00
N LEU A 60 6.35 11.79 11.82
CA LEU A 60 7.64 11.83 11.13
C LEU A 60 8.07 13.29 11.04
N ASP A 61 9.34 13.56 11.37
CA ASP A 61 9.89 14.93 11.36
C ASP A 61 9.91 15.56 9.96
N ASN A 62 9.84 14.73 8.90
CA ASN A 62 9.77 15.19 7.51
C ASN A 62 8.79 14.34 6.67
N PRO A 63 7.50 14.71 6.61
CA PRO A 63 6.47 13.99 5.88
C PRO A 63 6.52 14.32 4.38
N LYS A 64 7.62 13.95 3.70
CA LYS A 64 7.64 14.00 2.23
C LYS A 64 6.73 12.90 1.68
N PRO A 65 5.78 13.20 0.77
CA PRO A 65 4.96 12.18 0.15
C PRO A 65 5.83 11.17 -0.60
N ILE A 66 5.48 9.90 -0.45
CA ILE A 66 6.09 8.77 -1.15
C ILE A 66 5.65 8.86 -2.61
N GLY A 67 6.55 9.33 -3.48
CA GLY A 67 6.34 9.35 -4.93
C GLY A 67 5.44 10.47 -5.46
N ARG A 68 6.04 11.61 -5.80
CA ARG A 68 5.75 12.29 -7.07
C ARG A 68 7.09 12.61 -7.72
N LYS A 69 7.45 11.87 -8.78
CA LYS A 69 8.30 12.40 -9.84
C LYS A 69 7.40 13.14 -10.80
#